data_AF-A0A1M5IHW1-F1
#
_entry.id   AF-A0A1M5IHW1-F1
#
_cell.length_a   1.000
_cell.length_b   1.000
_cell.length_c   1.000
_cell.angle_alpha   90.00
_cell.angle_beta   90.00
_cell.angle_gamma   90.00
#
_symmetry.space_group_name_H-M   'P 1'
#
loop_
_entity.id
_entity.type
_entity.pdbx_description
1 polymer ?
#
loop_
_entity_poly.entity_id
_entity_poly.type
_entity_poly.pdbx_seq_one_letter_code
_entity_poly.pdbx_strand_id
1 'polypeptide(L)'
;MADITESSVRQFIAEKLGDDSDILATEHREVENKIMDYVVQEFKKVAKSKVLILESFTTDRNYSLSTELPTGSFIDSVVVMLVCKVSNNGFSVDDCVTAPTPYPQDSGRTSAQGIGVQYSNLNPSTVKVMVNDQITIMTAYNSAPNAVANNVIMSGTNLNNWELKIIVGYK
;
A
#
# COMPACT_ATOMS: atom_id res chain seq x y z
N MET A 1 18.76 19.89 2.84
CA MET A 1 18.02 21.11 2.40
C MET A 1 16.84 21.23 3.35
N ALA A 2 16.57 22.40 3.92
CA ALA A 2 15.48 22.58 4.89
C ALA A 2 14.12 22.60 4.18
N ASP A 3 13.08 22.08 4.83
CA ASP A 3 11.70 22.12 4.33
C ASP A 3 11.24 23.56 4.10
N ILE A 4 10.63 23.82 2.94
CA ILE A 4 9.91 25.06 2.67
C ILE A 4 8.63 25.04 3.51
N THR A 5 8.39 26.08 4.29
CA THR A 5 7.19 26.20 5.14
C THR A 5 6.19 27.15 4.48
N GLU A 6 4.91 26.99 4.80
CA GLU A 6 3.87 27.92 4.32
C GLU A 6 4.21 29.37 4.70
N SER A 7 4.67 29.59 5.93
CA SER A 7 5.08 30.91 6.42
C SER A 7 6.24 31.52 5.62
N SER A 8 7.22 30.71 5.20
CA SER A 8 8.34 31.23 4.40
C SER A 8 7.94 31.53 2.96
N VAL A 9 6.98 30.81 2.38
CA VAL A 9 6.39 31.14 1.07
C VAL A 9 5.58 32.44 1.16
N ARG A 10 4.73 32.58 2.19
CA ARG A 10 3.93 33.80 2.41
C ARG A 10 4.80 35.03 2.62
N GLN A 11 5.89 34.91 3.39
CA GLN A 11 6.87 35.97 3.56
C GLN A 11 7.53 36.33 2.22
N PHE A 12 7.96 35.32 1.46
CA PHE A 12 8.61 35.54 0.16
C PHE A 12 7.68 36.23 -0.86
N ILE A 13 6.39 35.85 -0.89
CA ILE A 13 5.37 36.53 -1.70
C ILE A 13 5.26 38.00 -1.30
N ALA A 14 5.14 38.29 0.00
CA ALA A 14 5.00 39.66 0.50
C ALA A 14 6.25 40.53 0.24
N GLU A 15 7.45 39.94 0.28
CA GLU A 15 8.70 40.62 -0.03
C GLU A 15 8.86 40.93 -1.53
N LYS A 16 8.31 40.10 -2.41
CA LYS A 16 8.51 40.18 -3.87
C LYS A 16 7.35 40.81 -4.63
N LEU A 17 6.12 40.69 -4.12
CA LEU A 17 4.90 41.21 -4.74
C LEU A 17 4.21 42.20 -3.78
N GLY A 18 4.96 43.16 -3.23
CA GLY A 18 4.38 44.26 -2.45
C GLY A 18 3.30 45.03 -3.24
N ASP A 19 2.57 45.92 -2.57
CA ASP A 19 1.45 46.72 -3.13
C ASP A 19 1.84 47.75 -4.22
N ASP A 20 2.83 47.44 -5.07
CA ASP A 20 3.21 48.22 -6.23
C ASP A 20 2.45 47.77 -7.47
N SER A 21 1.97 48.73 -8.26
CA SER A 21 1.20 48.46 -9.48
C SER A 21 2.03 47.94 -10.64
N ASP A 22 3.37 48.05 -10.58
CA ASP A 22 4.31 47.68 -11.64
C ASP A 22 5.36 46.68 -11.15
N ILE A 23 4.95 45.42 -11.00
CA ILE A 23 5.83 44.32 -10.60
C ILE A 23 6.60 43.80 -11.82
N LEU A 24 7.91 43.57 -11.67
CA LEU A 24 8.73 43.01 -12.74
C LEU A 24 8.34 41.54 -13.01
N ALA A 25 8.22 41.17 -14.29
CA ALA A 25 7.88 39.80 -14.70
C ALA A 25 8.84 38.74 -14.13
N THR A 26 10.09 39.11 -13.86
CA THR A 26 11.08 38.24 -13.21
C THR A 26 10.72 37.91 -11.76
N GLU A 27 10.23 38.89 -11.00
CA GLU A 27 9.83 38.71 -9.59
C GLU A 27 8.57 37.86 -9.48
N HIS A 28 7.62 38.07 -10.40
CA HIS A 28 6.46 37.20 -10.57
C HIS A 28 6.85 35.74 -10.78
N ARG A 29 7.79 35.48 -11.70
CA ARG A 29 8.26 34.12 -12.01
C ARG A 29 9.01 33.46 -10.85
N GLU A 30 9.78 34.23 -10.08
CA GLU A 30 10.45 33.73 -8.86
C GLU A 30 9.44 33.26 -7.82
N VAL A 31 8.35 34.02 -7.63
CA VAL A 31 7.28 33.67 -6.70
C VAL A 31 6.53 32.43 -7.17
N GLU A 32 6.18 32.35 -8.45
CA GLU A 32 5.56 31.15 -9.03
C GLU A 32 6.40 29.90 -8.81
N ASN A 33 7.71 29.97 -9.08
CA ASN A 33 8.62 28.85 -8.82
C ASN A 33 8.63 28.46 -7.34
N LYS A 34 8.67 29.44 -6.43
CA LYS A 34 8.70 29.19 -4.98
C LYS A 34 7.41 28.53 -4.47
N ILE A 35 6.26 28.96 -4.99
CA ILE A 35 4.96 28.35 -4.72
C ILE A 35 4.94 26.92 -5.25
N MET A 36 5.38 26.70 -6.49
CA MET A 36 5.42 25.37 -7.10
C MET A 36 6.36 24.42 -6.35
N ASP A 37 7.52 24.89 -5.91
CA ASP A 37 8.44 24.11 -5.10
C ASP A 37 7.82 23.66 -3.76
N TYR A 38 7.10 24.58 -3.09
CA TYR A 38 6.37 24.26 -1.86
C TYR A 38 5.23 23.26 -2.11
N VAL A 39 4.43 23.48 -3.15
CA VAL A 39 3.33 22.59 -3.54
C VAL A 39 3.85 21.19 -3.87
N VAL A 40 4.94 21.08 -4.63
CA VAL A 40 5.58 19.80 -4.95
C VAL A 40 6.12 19.12 -3.69
N GLN A 41 6.70 19.87 -2.75
CA GLN A 41 7.15 19.32 -1.47
C GLN A 41 5.98 18.76 -0.65
N GLU A 42 4.90 19.51 -0.50
CA GLU A 42 3.74 19.06 0.29
C GLU A 42 3.02 17.89 -0.38
N PHE A 43 2.94 17.86 -1.71
CA PHE A 43 2.41 16.69 -2.42
C PHE A 43 3.23 15.41 -2.18
N LYS A 44 4.54 15.51 -1.99
CA LYS A 44 5.41 14.38 -1.62
C LYS A 44 5.20 13.91 -0.16
N LYS A 45 4.55 14.71 0.68
CA LYS A 45 4.18 14.32 2.05
C LYS A 45 2.87 13.54 2.11
N VAL A 46 2.04 13.62 1.07
CA VAL A 46 0.75 12.92 1.02
C VAL A 46 0.97 11.44 0.75
N ALA A 47 0.66 10.61 1.75
CA ALA A 47 0.60 9.16 1.55
C ALA A 47 -0.57 8.80 0.63
N LYS A 48 -0.27 8.07 -0.45
CA LYS A 48 -1.23 7.53 -1.41
C LYS A 48 -1.25 6.01 -1.30
N SER A 49 -2.29 5.39 -1.82
CA SER A 49 -2.36 3.93 -1.93
C SER A 49 -2.73 3.48 -3.34
N LYS A 50 -2.19 2.34 -3.76
CA LYS A 50 -2.58 1.64 -4.98
C LYS A 50 -2.98 0.21 -4.63
N VAL A 51 -4.08 -0.26 -5.21
CA VAL A 51 -4.56 -1.63 -5.04
C VAL A 51 -4.14 -2.46 -6.25
N LEU A 52 -3.49 -3.59 -6.00
CA LEU A 52 -3.17 -4.61 -7.00
C LEU A 52 -3.98 -5.87 -6.65
N ILE A 53 -4.70 -6.42 -7.62
CA ILE A 53 -5.50 -7.64 -7.44
C ILE A 53 -4.85 -8.76 -8.23
N LEU A 54 -4.65 -9.90 -7.57
CA LEU A 54 -4.27 -11.16 -8.19
C LEU A 54 -5.47 -12.12 -8.07
N GLU A 55 -6.26 -12.18 -9.14
CA GLU A 55 -7.54 -12.91 -9.20
C GLU A 55 -7.40 -14.43 -9.00
N SER A 56 -6.21 -14.97 -9.25
CA SER A 56 -5.91 -16.37 -9.05
C SER A 56 -4.48 -16.53 -8.56
N PHE A 57 -4.29 -17.36 -7.55
CA PHE A 57 -2.99 -17.72 -7.03
C PHE A 57 -2.94 -19.20 -6.65
N THR A 58 -1.74 -19.76 -6.58
CA THR A 58 -1.48 -21.15 -6.23
C THR A 58 -0.43 -21.22 -5.14
N THR A 59 -0.45 -22.29 -4.35
CA THR A 59 0.57 -22.56 -3.32
C THR A 59 1.97 -22.64 -3.94
N ASP A 60 2.99 -22.21 -3.19
CA ASP A 60 4.42 -22.26 -3.53
C ASP A 60 4.87 -21.42 -4.73
N ARG A 61 4.17 -20.33 -5.03
CA ARG A 61 4.53 -19.44 -6.14
C ARG A 61 5.06 -18.09 -5.70
N ASN A 62 6.07 -17.66 -6.44
CA ASN A 62 6.68 -16.34 -6.37
C ASN A 62 6.16 -15.50 -7.54
N TYR A 63 5.40 -14.46 -7.23
CA TYR A 63 4.88 -13.50 -8.19
C TYR A 63 5.72 -12.22 -8.14
N SER A 64 5.93 -11.61 -9.30
CA SER A 64 6.48 -10.26 -9.41
C SER A 64 5.42 -9.39 -10.06
N LEU A 65 4.84 -8.47 -9.28
CA LEU A 65 3.76 -7.61 -9.73
C LEU A 65 4.30 -6.22 -10.01
N SER A 66 3.98 -5.69 -11.19
CA SER A 66 4.27 -4.30 -11.51
C SER A 66 3.39 -3.39 -10.67
N THR A 67 4.00 -2.41 -10.01
CA THR A 67 3.27 -1.42 -9.22
C THR A 67 2.79 -0.26 -10.09
N GLU A 68 3.46 0.01 -11.22
CA GLU A 68 3.24 1.19 -12.08
C GLU A 68 3.07 2.50 -11.29
N LEU A 69 3.84 2.65 -10.20
CA LEU A 69 3.84 3.89 -9.44
C LEU A 69 4.49 5.01 -10.28
N PRO A 70 4.09 6.27 -10.07
CA PRO A 70 4.73 7.41 -10.73
C PRO A 70 6.24 7.44 -10.48
N THR A 71 7.00 7.92 -11.47
CA THR A 71 8.46 8.08 -11.34
C THR A 71 8.82 8.92 -10.12
N GLY A 72 9.78 8.45 -9.32
CA GLY A 72 10.21 9.13 -8.10
C GLY A 72 9.40 8.81 -6.85
N SER A 73 8.38 7.95 -6.96
CA SER A 73 7.65 7.45 -5.78
C SER A 73 8.51 6.48 -4.96
N PHE A 74 8.24 6.38 -3.66
CA PHE A 74 8.80 5.35 -2.79
C PHE A 74 7.70 4.59 -2.06
N ILE A 75 7.92 3.30 -1.83
CA ILE A 75 6.95 2.44 -1.14
C ILE A 75 7.18 2.60 0.36
N ASP A 76 6.13 3.02 1.07
CA ASP A 76 6.13 3.19 2.53
C ASP A 76 5.66 1.89 3.21
N SER A 77 4.62 1.26 2.66
CA SER A 77 4.06 0.03 3.20
C SER A 77 3.43 -0.85 2.12
N VAL A 78 3.36 -2.15 2.39
CA VAL A 78 2.55 -3.08 1.60
C VAL A 78 1.74 -3.96 2.53
N VAL A 79 0.42 -3.99 2.34
CA VAL A 79 -0.53 -4.80 3.10
C VAL A 79 -1.16 -5.82 2.17
N VAL A 80 -1.23 -7.07 2.62
CA VAL A 80 -1.89 -8.15 1.88
C VAL A 80 -3.19 -8.54 2.56
N MET A 81 -4.23 -8.64 1.75
CA MET A 81 -5.55 -9.13 2.14
C MET A 81 -5.97 -10.24 1.19
N LEU A 82 -6.89 -11.06 1.67
CA LEU A 82 -7.62 -12.04 0.86
C LEU A 82 -9.04 -11.55 0.70
N VAL A 83 -9.56 -11.64 -0.52
CA VAL A 83 -10.95 -11.32 -0.83
C VAL A 83 -11.65 -12.61 -1.25
N CYS A 84 -12.82 -12.87 -0.66
CA CYS A 84 -13.58 -14.08 -0.91
C CYS A 84 -14.29 -13.98 -2.28
N LYS A 85 -13.95 -14.85 -3.23
CA LYS A 85 -14.61 -14.94 -4.54
C LYS A 85 -15.82 -15.86 -4.53
N VAL A 86 -15.77 -16.88 -3.67
CA VAL A 86 -16.80 -17.91 -3.53
C VAL A 86 -17.04 -18.14 -2.06
N SER A 87 -18.28 -17.90 -1.62
CA SER A 87 -18.67 -18.00 -0.21
C SER A 87 -18.22 -19.32 0.42
N ASN A 88 -17.46 -19.22 1.52
CA ASN A 88 -16.94 -20.35 2.27
C ASN A 88 -16.58 -19.92 3.69
N ASN A 89 -16.47 -20.86 4.63
CA ASN A 89 -15.96 -20.60 5.99
C ASN A 89 -16.62 -19.39 6.70
N GLY A 90 -17.90 -19.16 6.40
CA GLY A 90 -18.67 -18.04 6.95
C GLY A 90 -18.51 -16.70 6.23
N PHE A 91 -17.62 -16.61 5.25
CA PHE A 91 -17.42 -15.42 4.41
C PHE A 91 -18.42 -15.39 3.27
N SER A 92 -18.95 -14.20 3.00
CA SER A 92 -19.70 -13.87 1.79
C SER A 92 -18.72 -13.48 0.69
N VAL A 93 -19.19 -13.49 -0.56
CA VAL A 93 -18.41 -12.92 -1.68
C VAL A 93 -18.10 -11.46 -1.37
N ASP A 94 -16.89 -11.02 -1.74
CA ASP A 94 -16.30 -9.69 -1.47
C ASP A 94 -15.90 -9.40 -0.02
N ASP A 95 -16.18 -10.32 0.92
CA ASP A 95 -15.62 -10.18 2.27
C ASP A 95 -14.08 -10.23 2.23
N CYS A 96 -13.46 -9.35 3.01
CA CYS A 96 -12.02 -9.20 3.08
C CYS A 96 -11.47 -9.66 4.43
N VAL A 97 -10.36 -10.38 4.42
CA VAL A 97 -9.61 -10.75 5.63
C VAL A 97 -8.13 -10.46 5.45
N THR A 98 -7.45 -10.05 6.53
CA THR A 98 -5.99 -9.85 6.50
C THR A 98 -5.28 -11.19 6.27
N ALA A 99 -4.37 -11.24 5.32
CA ALA A 99 -3.53 -12.41 5.13
C ALA A 99 -2.44 -12.46 6.22
N PRO A 100 -2.19 -13.60 6.88
CA PRO A 100 -1.05 -13.72 7.78
C PRO A 100 0.25 -13.54 6.99
N THR A 101 1.22 -12.83 7.58
CA THR A 101 2.56 -12.71 7.02
C THR A 101 3.46 -13.80 7.61
N PRO A 102 4.18 -14.59 6.80
CA PRO A 102 5.12 -15.57 7.30
C PRO A 102 6.26 -14.84 8.02
N TYR A 103 6.48 -15.21 9.28
CA TYR A 103 7.62 -14.74 10.04
C TYR A 103 8.85 -15.60 9.72
N PRO A 104 10.08 -15.04 9.77
CA PRO A 104 11.29 -15.84 9.82
C PRO A 104 11.16 -16.87 10.96
N GLN A 105 11.62 -18.09 10.70
CA GLN A 105 11.46 -19.21 11.61
C GLN A 105 12.38 -19.04 12.84
N ASP A 106 11.92 -18.28 13.84
CA ASP A 106 12.55 -18.30 15.16
C ASP A 106 12.11 -19.59 15.88
N SER A 107 13.07 -20.52 15.98
CA SER A 107 13.30 -21.70 16.88
C SER A 107 12.17 -22.30 17.75
N GLY A 108 10.90 -22.09 17.43
CA GLY A 108 9.75 -22.64 18.15
C GLY A 108 8.39 -22.43 17.47
N ARG A 109 8.34 -21.77 16.30
CA ARG A 109 7.11 -21.59 15.52
C ARG A 109 6.97 -22.65 14.43
N THR A 110 5.73 -23.06 14.16
CA THR A 110 5.37 -23.92 13.02
C THR A 110 5.84 -23.29 11.70
N SER A 111 5.99 -24.10 10.65
CA SER A 111 6.42 -23.68 9.30
C SER A 111 5.69 -22.41 8.82
N ALA A 112 6.36 -21.61 7.99
CA ALA A 112 5.85 -20.35 7.44
C ALA A 112 4.44 -20.54 6.84
N GLN A 113 3.42 -20.02 7.54
CA GLN A 113 2.03 -20.00 7.08
C GLN A 113 1.68 -18.58 6.67
N GLY A 114 1.16 -18.40 5.46
CA GLY A 114 0.71 -17.11 4.96
C GLY A 114 1.41 -16.60 3.72
N ILE A 115 1.30 -15.30 3.50
CA ILE A 115 1.78 -14.62 2.29
C ILE A 115 2.87 -13.62 2.65
N GLY A 116 4.07 -13.88 2.15
CA GLY A 116 5.21 -12.98 2.27
C GLY A 116 5.21 -11.96 1.15
N VAL A 117 5.49 -10.70 1.48
CA VAL A 117 5.68 -9.65 0.49
C VAL A 117 6.98 -8.93 0.73
N GLN A 118 7.71 -8.71 -0.37
CA GLN A 118 8.97 -8.00 -0.38
C GLN A 118 8.93 -6.93 -1.46
N TYR A 119 9.47 -5.77 -1.14
CA TYR A 119 9.66 -4.67 -2.07
C TYR A 119 10.98 -3.98 -1.75
N SER A 120 11.47 -3.20 -2.70
CA SER A 120 12.70 -2.43 -2.52
C SER A 120 12.48 -1.01 -2.99
N ASN A 121 12.91 -0.05 -2.17
CA ASN A 121 12.91 1.36 -2.55
C ASN A 121 14.01 1.71 -3.56
N LEU A 122 14.94 0.78 -3.86
CA LEU A 122 15.86 0.92 -4.98
C LEU A 122 15.16 0.71 -6.33
N ASN A 123 14.06 -0.05 -6.34
CA ASN A 123 13.25 -0.25 -7.53
C ASN A 123 11.76 -0.39 -7.12
N PRO A 124 11.04 0.74 -6.93
CA PRO A 124 9.65 0.73 -6.47
C PRO A 124 8.66 0.27 -7.56
N SER A 125 9.14 -0.06 -8.77
CA SER A 125 8.30 -0.51 -9.88
C SER A 125 7.75 -1.93 -9.70
N THR A 126 8.27 -2.71 -8.74
CA THR A 126 7.85 -4.09 -8.53
C THR A 126 7.67 -4.44 -7.05
N VAL A 127 6.68 -5.29 -6.79
CA VAL A 127 6.48 -5.96 -5.51
C VAL A 127 6.56 -7.46 -5.75
N LYS A 128 7.37 -8.14 -4.94
CA LYS A 128 7.48 -9.60 -4.93
C LYS A 128 6.55 -10.19 -3.89
N VAL A 129 5.79 -11.20 -4.29
CA VAL A 129 4.81 -11.88 -3.43
C VAL A 129 5.13 -13.37 -3.43
N MET A 130 5.26 -13.96 -2.25
CA MET A 130 5.45 -15.39 -2.05
C MET A 130 4.26 -15.92 -1.28
N VAL A 131 3.53 -16.87 -1.88
CA VAL A 131 2.42 -17.56 -1.22
C VAL A 131 2.93 -18.91 -0.73
N ASN A 132 2.88 -19.16 0.58
CA ASN A 132 3.26 -20.46 1.14
C ASN A 132 2.17 -21.51 0.89
N ASP A 133 2.53 -22.77 1.08
CA ASP A 133 1.66 -23.96 1.02
C ASP A 133 0.37 -23.89 1.83
N GLN A 134 0.40 -23.15 2.94
CA GLN A 134 -0.73 -23.04 3.85
C GLN A 134 -0.94 -21.60 4.24
N ILE A 135 -2.20 -21.17 4.21
CA ILE A 135 -2.62 -19.87 4.74
C ILE A 135 -3.66 -20.13 5.83
N THR A 136 -3.38 -19.64 7.03
CA THR A 136 -4.27 -19.79 8.18
C THR A 136 -5.01 -18.48 8.44
N ILE A 137 -6.33 -18.47 8.27
CA ILE A 137 -7.19 -17.32 8.58
C ILE A 137 -8.19 -17.69 9.68
N MET A 138 -8.82 -16.70 10.29
CA MET A 138 -9.95 -16.95 11.19
C MET A 138 -11.24 -17.12 10.41
N THR A 139 -12.15 -17.94 10.92
CA THR A 139 -13.54 -18.04 10.43
C THR A 139 -14.22 -16.67 10.50
N ALA A 140 -15.11 -16.36 9.55
CA ALA A 140 -15.80 -15.08 9.54
C ALA A 140 -16.63 -14.88 10.82
N TYR A 141 -16.51 -13.69 11.41
CA TYR A 141 -17.26 -13.27 12.60
C TYR A 141 -18.78 -13.27 12.38
N ASN A 142 -19.21 -13.10 11.13
CA ASN A 142 -20.62 -12.94 10.77
C ASN A 142 -21.34 -14.27 10.47
N SER A 143 -20.68 -15.42 10.65
CA SER A 143 -21.23 -16.72 10.25
C SER A 143 -22.45 -17.16 11.06
N ALA A 144 -22.58 -16.73 12.32
CA ALA A 144 -23.75 -16.92 13.18
C ALA A 144 -23.68 -16.03 14.45
N PRO A 145 -24.81 -15.73 15.12
CA PRO A 145 -24.78 -15.18 16.48
C PRO A 145 -23.96 -16.07 17.42
N ASN A 146 -22.97 -15.50 18.10
CA ASN A 146 -22.00 -16.21 18.96
C ASN A 146 -21.08 -17.22 18.23
N ALA A 147 -20.79 -17.00 16.94
CA ALA A 147 -19.84 -17.84 16.21
C ALA A 147 -18.48 -17.88 16.92
N VAL A 148 -18.01 -19.10 17.21
CA VAL A 148 -16.66 -19.32 17.77
C VAL A 148 -15.65 -19.10 16.65
N ALA A 149 -14.70 -18.19 16.88
CA ALA A 149 -13.65 -17.93 15.93
C ALA A 149 -12.64 -19.09 15.92
N ASN A 150 -12.71 -19.92 14.86
CA ASN A 150 -11.79 -21.03 14.65
C ASN A 150 -10.77 -20.70 13.56
N ASN A 151 -9.59 -21.32 13.66
CA ASN A 151 -8.58 -21.28 12.60
C ASN A 151 -9.04 -22.13 11.41
N VAL A 152 -8.98 -21.54 10.23
CA VAL A 152 -9.24 -22.17 8.93
C VAL A 152 -7.93 -22.21 8.17
N ILE A 153 -7.47 -23.43 7.86
CA ILE A 153 -6.30 -23.66 7.02
C ILE A 153 -6.76 -23.78 5.58
N MET A 154 -6.29 -22.87 4.73
CA MET A 154 -6.51 -22.92 3.29
C MET A 154 -5.29 -23.52 2.61
N SER A 155 -5.53 -24.52 1.76
CA SER A 155 -4.55 -25.18 0.91
C SER A 155 -5.25 -25.79 -0.30
N GLY A 156 -4.48 -26.09 -1.35
CA GLY A 156 -5.00 -26.76 -2.56
C GLY A 156 -6.15 -25.99 -3.23
N THR A 157 -7.22 -26.71 -3.57
CA THR A 157 -8.37 -26.16 -4.32
C THR A 157 -9.14 -25.08 -3.57
N ASN A 158 -9.07 -25.04 -2.24
CA ASN A 158 -9.74 -24.01 -1.44
C ASN A 158 -9.19 -22.59 -1.72
N LEU A 159 -7.95 -22.47 -2.22
CA LEU A 159 -7.39 -21.18 -2.62
C LEU A 159 -8.10 -20.55 -3.82
N ASN A 160 -8.71 -21.36 -4.69
CA ASN A 160 -9.44 -20.86 -5.87
C ASN A 160 -10.68 -20.04 -5.49
N ASN A 161 -11.16 -20.20 -4.25
CA ASN A 161 -12.27 -19.42 -3.72
C ASN A 161 -11.86 -18.02 -3.26
N TRP A 162 -10.57 -17.66 -3.38
CA TRP A 162 -10.01 -16.42 -2.89
C TRP A 162 -9.17 -15.74 -3.98
N GLU A 163 -9.12 -14.42 -3.91
CA GLU A 163 -8.14 -13.61 -4.62
C GLU A 163 -7.27 -12.86 -3.62
N LEU A 164 -6.14 -12.37 -4.12
CA LEU A 164 -5.16 -11.69 -3.31
C LEU A 164 -5.17 -10.19 -3.63
N LYS A 165 -5.49 -9.38 -2.63
CA LYS A 165 -5.52 -7.93 -2.70
C LYS A 165 -4.30 -7.35 -2.01
N ILE A 166 -3.47 -6.64 -2.75
CA ILE A 166 -2.26 -6.00 -2.24
C ILE A 166 -2.46 -4.50 -2.27
N ILE A 167 -2.33 -3.87 -1.11
CA ILE A 167 -2.44 -2.43 -0.95
C ILE A 167 -1.03 -1.90 -0.76
N VAL A 168 -0.53 -1.16 -1.76
CA VAL A 168 0.78 -0.52 -1.75
C VAL A 168 0.60 0.92 -1.32
N GLY A 169 1.07 1.26 -0.11
CA GLY A 169 1.19 2.64 0.37
C GLY A 169 2.47 3.27 -0.18
N TYR A 170 2.36 4.45 -0.78
CA TYR A 170 3.49 5.15 -1.40
C TYR A 170 3.41 6.67 -1.21
N LYS A 171 4.53 7.34 -1.44
CA LYS A 171 4.68 8.81 -1.43
C LYS A 171 5.46 9.25 -2.66
#